data_AF-A0A8I1Q1V8-F1
#
_entry.id   AF-A0A8I1Q1V8-F1
#
_cell.length_a   1.000
_cell.length_b   1.000
_cell.length_c   1.000
_cell.angle_alpha   90.00
_cell.angle_beta   90.00
_cell.angle_gamma   90.00
#
_symmetry.space_group_name_H-M   'P 1'
#
loop_
_entity.id
_entity.type
_entity.pdbx_description
1 polymer ?
#
loop_
_entity_poly.entity_id
_entity_poly.type
_entity_poly.pdbx_seq_one_letter_code
_entity_poly.pdbx_strand_id
1 'polypeptide(L)'
;MVAQEYSSTWEPAHRTPHEWPSDHVTLDCLFYSEAEAAALLGIHRTTLRTLALAGHAPIEPIALTEHRRVYRRIDIERLAGIAT
;
A
#
# COMPACT_ATOMS: atom_id res chain seq x y z
N MET A 1 -51.96 -33.00 3.00
CA MET A 1 -50.61 -32.66 2.54
C MET A 1 -50.61 -31.18 2.26
N VAL A 2 -49.93 -30.39 3.09
CA VAL A 2 -49.91 -28.93 3.02
C VAL A 2 -48.59 -28.53 2.37
N ALA A 3 -48.65 -28.00 1.15
CA ALA A 3 -47.54 -27.27 0.54
C ALA A 3 -47.92 -25.79 0.61
N GLN A 4 -47.39 -25.08 1.61
CA GLN A 4 -47.47 -23.62 1.65
C GLN A 4 -46.49 -23.07 0.63
N GLU A 5 -47.03 -22.32 -0.34
CA GLU A 5 -46.30 -21.45 -1.24
C GLU A 5 -45.53 -20.41 -0.41
N TYR A 6 -44.20 -20.50 -0.48
CA TYR A 6 -43.32 -19.45 0.01
C TYR A 6 -43.40 -18.27 -0.94
N SER A 7 -44.22 -17.29 -0.58
CA SER A 7 -44.11 -15.94 -1.10
C SER A 7 -42.80 -15.33 -0.60
N SER A 8 -41.83 -15.18 -1.49
CA SER A 8 -40.69 -14.30 -1.31
C SER A 8 -40.35 -13.68 -2.66
N THR A 9 -41.15 -12.68 -3.04
CA THR A 9 -40.72 -11.62 -3.94
C THR A 9 -39.55 -10.93 -3.26
N TRP A 10 -38.33 -11.38 -3.53
CA TRP A 10 -37.15 -10.62 -3.18
C TRP A 10 -36.88 -9.67 -4.34
N GLU A 11 -37.19 -8.39 -4.17
CA GLU A 11 -36.52 -7.35 -4.94
C GLU A 11 -35.01 -7.45 -4.65
N PRO A 12 -34.13 -7.37 -5.65
CA PRO A 12 -32.71 -7.16 -5.40
C PRO A 12 -32.55 -5.71 -4.93
N ALA A 13 -32.78 -5.47 -3.63
CA ALA A 13 -32.35 -4.22 -3.01
C ALA A 13 -30.86 -4.09 -3.29
N HIS A 14 -30.54 -3.09 -4.12
CA HIS A 14 -29.21 -2.72 -4.55
C HIS A 14 -28.23 -2.94 -3.41
N ARG A 15 -27.40 -3.98 -3.55
CA ARG A 15 -26.24 -4.22 -2.70
C ARG A 15 -25.36 -2.98 -2.88
N THR A 16 -25.53 -2.01 -2.00
CA THR A 16 -24.55 -0.94 -1.84
C THR A 16 -23.21 -1.65 -1.70
N PRO A 17 -22.16 -1.23 -2.45
CA PRO A 17 -20.82 -1.72 -2.16
C PRO A 17 -20.64 -1.52 -0.67
N HIS A 18 -20.40 -2.62 0.04
CA HIS A 18 -20.09 -2.57 1.44
C HIS A 18 -18.80 -1.75 1.54
N GLU A 19 -18.95 -0.45 1.72
CA GLU A 19 -17.94 0.44 2.25
C GLU A 19 -17.64 -0.14 3.61
N TRP A 20 -16.71 -1.10 3.62
CA TRP A 20 -15.90 -1.30 4.80
C TRP A 20 -15.43 0.10 5.17
N PRO A 21 -15.76 0.61 6.37
CA PRO A 21 -15.00 1.73 6.87
C PRO A 21 -13.56 1.27 6.70
N SER A 22 -12.80 1.99 5.87
CA SER A 22 -11.37 1.76 5.74
C SER A 22 -10.74 2.27 7.04
N ASP A 23 -11.11 1.63 8.14
CA ASP A 23 -10.40 1.47 9.39
C ASP A 23 -9.15 0.62 9.11
N HIS A 24 -8.45 0.91 8.02
CA HIS A 24 -7.01 0.76 7.97
C HIS A 24 -6.40 1.89 8.81
N VAL A 25 -6.85 2.01 10.06
CA VAL A 25 -6.10 2.64 11.11
C VAL A 25 -4.85 1.79 11.28
N THR A 26 -3.82 2.22 10.56
CA THR A 26 -2.45 2.27 11.06
C THR A 26 -1.90 0.97 11.62
N LEU A 27 -2.01 -0.16 10.89
CA LEU A 27 -0.81 -1.00 10.77
C LEU A 27 0.13 -0.26 9.83
N ASP A 28 0.67 0.80 10.42
CA ASP A 28 1.62 1.72 9.87
C ASP A 28 2.70 0.88 9.20
N CYS A 29 2.63 0.73 7.87
CA CYS A 29 3.58 -0.12 7.17
C CYS A 29 4.94 0.49 7.43
N LEU A 30 5.73 -0.18 8.29
CA LEU A 30 7.06 0.28 8.72
C LEU A 30 8.03 0.44 7.53
N PHE A 31 7.61 0.00 6.36
CA PHE A 31 8.36 0.05 5.13
C PHE A 31 7.51 0.56 3.97
N TYR A 32 8.14 1.37 3.13
CA TYR A 32 7.66 1.66 1.78
C TYR A 32 8.27 0.68 0.79
N SER A 33 7.47 0.30 -0.21
CA SER A 33 8.00 -0.27 -1.44
C SER A 33 8.86 0.74 -2.20
N GLU A 34 9.66 0.26 -3.15
CA GLU A 34 10.46 1.12 -4.03
C GLU A 34 9.62 2.15 -4.79
N ALA A 35 8.39 1.82 -5.17
CA ALA A 35 7.49 2.73 -5.88
C ALA A 35 6.96 3.84 -4.95
N GLU A 36 6.54 3.48 -3.73
CA GLU A 36 6.04 4.44 -2.74
C GLU A 36 7.14 5.38 -2.27
N ALA A 37 8.32 4.84 -1.97
CA ALA A 37 9.50 5.62 -1.60
C ALA A 37 9.87 6.63 -2.71
N ALA A 38 9.89 6.19 -3.96
CA ALA A 38 10.20 7.06 -5.10
C ALA A 38 9.13 8.16 -5.27
N ALA A 39 7.85 7.83 -5.10
CA ALA A 39 6.76 8.79 -5.16
C ALA A 39 6.86 9.86 -4.06
N LEU A 40 7.18 9.46 -2.83
CA LEU A 40 7.39 10.40 -1.72
C LEU A 40 8.59 11.31 -1.91
N LEU A 41 9.68 10.79 -2.50
CA LEU A 41 10.89 11.56 -2.78
C LEU A 41 10.79 12.40 -4.07
N GLY A 42 9.69 12.31 -4.82
CA GLY A 42 9.51 13.05 -6.07
C GLY A 42 10.46 12.62 -7.19
N ILE A 43 10.95 11.37 -7.17
CA ILE A 43 11.86 10.83 -8.19
C ILE A 43 11.25 9.62 -8.89
N HIS A 44 11.75 9.30 -10.08
CA HIS A 44 11.31 8.10 -10.78
C HIS A 44 11.81 6.83 -10.07
N ARG A 45 10.96 5.81 -9.99
CA ARG A 45 11.29 4.51 -9.38
C ARG A 45 12.59 3.90 -9.93
N THR A 46 12.80 3.97 -11.25
CA THR A 46 14.03 3.43 -11.87
C THR A 46 15.27 4.21 -11.44
N THR A 47 15.18 5.53 -11.21
CA THR A 47 16.28 6.33 -10.68
C THR A 47 16.67 5.85 -9.28
N LEU A 48 15.67 5.69 -8.40
CA LEU A 48 15.91 5.18 -7.04
C LEU A 48 16.54 3.78 -7.08
N ARG A 49 16.04 2.89 -7.95
CA ARG A 49 16.60 1.55 -8.16
C ARG A 49 18.06 1.59 -8.62
N THR A 50 18.39 2.44 -9.59
CA THR A 50 19.76 2.59 -10.12
C THR A 50 20.72 3.08 -9.04
N LEU A 51 20.30 4.09 -8.25
CA LEU A 51 21.09 4.59 -7.13
C LEU A 51 21.34 3.51 -6.09
N ALA A 52 20.30 2.74 -5.75
CA ALA A 52 20.41 1.62 -4.82
C ALA A 52 21.35 0.52 -5.31
N LEU A 53 21.29 0.17 -6.60
CA LEU A 53 22.19 -0.82 -7.20
C LEU A 53 23.65 -0.36 -7.25
N ALA A 54 23.87 0.95 -7.40
CA ALA A 54 25.20 1.55 -7.44
C ALA A 54 25.78 1.86 -6.04
N GLY A 55 25.03 1.61 -4.95
CA GLY A 55 25.46 1.96 -3.59
C GLY A 55 25.49 3.47 -3.31
N HIS A 56 24.75 4.25 -4.11
CA HIS A 56 24.67 5.71 -4.01
C HIS A 56 23.28 6.21 -3.55
N ALA A 57 22.38 5.31 -3.16
CA ALA A 57 21.10 5.73 -2.62
C ALA A 57 21.29 6.50 -1.30
N PRO A 58 20.55 7.60 -1.08
CA PRO A 58 20.65 8.38 0.14
C PRO A 58 20.20 7.60 1.39
N ILE A 59 19.39 6.55 1.18
CA ILE A 59 18.97 5.59 2.20
C ILE A 59 19.25 4.20 1.68
N GLU A 60 19.93 3.40 2.49
CA GLU A 60 20.21 2.00 2.20
C GLU A 60 18.89 1.19 2.17
N PRO A 61 18.54 0.55 1.03
CA PRO A 61 17.36 -0.29 0.95
C PRO A 61 17.56 -1.63 1.66
N ILE A 62 16.47 -2.17 2.19
CA ILE A 62 16.42 -3.57 2.65
C ILE A 62 16.06 -4.43 1.44
N ALA A 63 17.03 -5.18 0.94
CA ALA A 63 16.81 -6.17 -0.12
C ALA A 63 16.04 -7.36 0.46
N LEU A 64 14.84 -7.62 -0.06
CA LEU A 64 14.06 -8.83 0.25
C LEU A 64 14.40 -9.96 -0.73
N THR A 65 14.63 -9.59 -1.99
CA THR A 65 15.09 -10.46 -3.08
C THR A 65 15.98 -9.66 -4.02
N GLU A 66 16.54 -10.29 -5.05
CA GLU A 66 17.32 -9.61 -6.09
C GLU A 66 16.58 -8.42 -6.73
N HIS A 67 15.26 -8.55 -6.91
CA HIS A 67 14.45 -7.56 -7.62
C HIS A 67 13.54 -6.73 -6.73
N ARG A 68 13.40 -7.12 -5.45
CA ARG A 68 12.48 -6.48 -4.50
C ARG A 68 13.25 -5.84 -3.35
N ARG A 69 12.96 -4.56 -3.15
CA ARG A 69 13.56 -3.69 -2.14
C ARG A 69 12.46 -2.97 -1.39
N VAL A 70 12.70 -2.75 -0.11
CA VAL A 70 11.84 -1.90 0.73
C VAL A 70 12.70 -0.89 1.48
N TYR A 71 12.09 0.23 1.83
CA TYR A 71 12.73 1.34 2.52
C TYR A 71 12.03 1.55 3.84
N ARG A 72 12.76 1.82 4.92
CA ARG A 72 12.14 2.14 6.19
C ARG A 72 11.33 3.42 6.06
N ARG A 73 10.10 3.38 6.58
CA ARG A 73 9.18 4.51 6.52
C ARG A 73 9.79 5.77 7.12
N ILE A 74 10.30 5.68 8.35
CA ILE A 74 10.90 6.82 9.07
C ILE A 74 12.06 7.47 8.32
N ASP A 75 12.89 6.68 7.62
CA ASP A 75 14.04 7.22 6.90
C ASP A 75 13.58 7.98 5.65
N ILE A 76 12.62 7.41 4.90
CA ILE A 76 12.05 8.07 3.72
C ILE A 76 11.28 9.33 4.12
N GLU A 77 10.47 9.29 5.17
CA GLU A 77 9.73 10.45 5.64
C GLU A 77 10.67 11.56 6.12
N ARG A 78 11.77 11.23 6.80
CA ARG A 78 12.80 12.22 7.18
C ARG A 78 13.47 12.83 5.97
N LEU A 79 13.85 12.01 4.99
CA LEU A 79 14.47 12.50 3.76
C LEU A 79 13.51 13.35 2.92
N ALA A 80 12.23 13.02 2.94
CA ALA A 80 11.17 13.81 2.31
C ALA A 80 10.77 15.06 3.12
N GLY A 81 11.29 15.24 4.34
CA GLY A 81 10.94 16.36 5.22
C GLY A 81 9.53 16.29 5.82
N ILE A 82 8.94 15.09 5.90
CA ILE A 82 7.58 14.83 6.40
C ILE A 82 7.60 14.52 7.90
N ALA A 83 8.55 13.71 8.36
CA ALA A 83 8.69 13.37 9.78
C ALA A 83 9.68 14.33 10.44
N THR A 84 9.22 15.06 11.45
CA THR A 84 10.00 16.01 12.26
C THR A 84 10.42 15.39 13.59
#